data_AF-A0A3B8LDT0-F1
#
_entry.id   AF-A0A3B8LDT0-F1
#
_cell.length_a   1.000
_cell.length_b   1.000
_cell.length_c   1.000
_cell.angle_alpha   90.00
_cell.angle_beta   90.00
_cell.angle_gamma   90.00
#
_symmetry.space_group_name_H-M   'P 1'
#
loop_
_entity.id
_entity.type
_entity.pdbx_description
1 polymer ?
#
loop_
_entity_poly.entity_id
_entity_poly.type
_entity_poly.pdbx_seq_one_letter_code
_entity_poly.pdbx_strand_id
1 'polypeptide(L)'
;MRNMKKMMKEGMEIEPLEITIDRSLIRGHADLVRVRQIDPAELSLNHCVLGLGGSLLHATGIGGTAPKKRGVVELDLVHVTALMGENLIRLDSGEERRYVPSVRAHSRDSIFSHVNDRPLVSMAGNIDLEMFRGLLAWRNGEKNFFDDYSVFWWLGSDKDTIDFTGWKQQWSPAGSRNGTVAWQSPRATGDELAWDRLGLTDFRLADEAAPENRPVATDGTDAGANLSLLPEVSRVVVPTPE
;
A
#
# COMPACT_ATOMS: atom_id res chain seq x y z
N MET A 1 11.79 -45.45 20.20
CA MET A 1 11.70 -44.60 18.99
C MET A 1 10.40 -43.77 18.87
N ARG A 2 9.63 -43.57 19.95
CA ARG A 2 8.33 -42.86 19.90
C ARG A 2 8.38 -41.39 20.39
N ASN A 3 9.55 -40.92 20.81
CA ASN A 3 9.70 -39.60 21.47
C ASN A 3 10.35 -38.50 20.60
N MET A 4 10.94 -38.82 19.44
CA MET A 4 11.52 -37.79 18.56
C MET A 4 10.46 -37.07 17.71
N LYS A 5 9.39 -37.74 17.28
CA LYS A 5 8.30 -37.12 16.51
C LYS A 5 7.44 -36.13 17.32
N LYS A 6 7.51 -36.20 18.65
CA LYS A 6 6.74 -35.33 19.55
C LYS A 6 7.49 -34.06 19.96
N MET A 7 8.81 -34.01 19.76
CA MET A 7 9.65 -32.84 20.05
C MET A 7 9.77 -31.84 18.88
N MET A 8 9.22 -32.14 17.70
CA MET A 8 9.25 -31.21 16.55
C MET A 8 7.98 -30.37 16.39
N LYS A 9 7.04 -30.39 17.34
CA LYS A 9 5.73 -29.72 17.20
C LYS A 9 5.43 -28.61 18.21
N GLU A 10 6.36 -28.32 19.11
CA GLU A 10 6.26 -27.20 20.04
C GLU A 10 7.40 -26.22 19.78
N GLY A 11 7.08 -25.07 19.19
CA GLY A 11 7.97 -23.91 19.22
C GLY A 11 8.80 -23.62 17.97
N MET A 12 8.47 -24.16 16.80
CA MET A 12 8.99 -23.55 15.57
C MET A 12 8.18 -22.26 15.35
N GLU A 13 8.79 -21.11 15.65
CA GLU A 13 8.24 -19.83 15.19
C GLU A 13 8.05 -19.96 13.68
N ILE A 14 6.85 -19.62 13.22
CA ILE A 14 6.54 -19.63 11.80
C ILE A 14 7.39 -18.52 11.20
N GLU A 15 8.41 -18.89 10.44
CA GLU A 15 9.18 -17.93 9.64
C GLU A 15 8.19 -17.19 8.73
N PRO A 16 8.24 -15.85 8.69
CA PRO A 16 7.33 -15.09 7.87
C PRO A 16 7.56 -15.43 6.39
N LEU A 17 6.49 -15.37 5.60
CA LEU A 17 6.65 -15.32 4.16
C LEU A 17 7.31 -13.99 3.79
N GLU A 18 8.52 -14.04 3.25
CA GLU A 18 9.25 -12.84 2.81
C GLU A 18 9.12 -12.65 1.29
N ILE A 19 8.70 -11.46 0.87
CA ILE A 19 8.61 -11.04 -0.54
C ILE A 19 9.35 -9.72 -0.70
N THR A 20 10.38 -9.70 -1.54
CA THR A 20 11.10 -8.48 -1.90
C THR A 20 10.93 -8.17 -3.38
N ILE A 21 10.55 -6.94 -3.69
CA ILE A 21 10.40 -6.43 -5.04
C ILE A 21 11.23 -5.16 -5.17
N ASP A 22 12.14 -5.14 -6.13
CA ASP A 22 13.12 -4.07 -6.30
C ASP A 22 13.11 -3.58 -7.75
N ARG A 23 13.24 -2.26 -7.94
CA ARG A 23 13.39 -1.59 -9.25
C ARG A 23 12.42 -2.11 -10.31
N SER A 24 11.14 -2.16 -9.95
CA SER A 24 10.10 -2.80 -10.77
C SER A 24 8.95 -1.86 -11.12
N LEU A 25 8.37 -2.05 -12.30
CA LEU A 25 7.04 -1.54 -12.65
C LEU A 25 6.03 -2.68 -12.55
N ILE A 26 5.01 -2.52 -11.73
CA ILE A 26 3.90 -3.46 -11.62
C ILE A 26 2.60 -2.72 -11.94
N ARG A 27 1.82 -3.25 -12.88
CA ARG A 27 0.60 -2.60 -13.36
C ARG A 27 -0.50 -3.58 -13.72
N GLY A 28 -1.75 -3.17 -13.60
CA GLY A 28 -2.92 -3.94 -14.06
C GLY A 28 -4.13 -3.84 -13.14
N HIS A 29 -5.23 -4.47 -13.54
CA HIS A 29 -6.50 -4.48 -12.80
C HIS A 29 -6.51 -5.54 -11.67
N ALA A 30 -5.62 -5.40 -10.69
CA ALA A 30 -5.49 -6.36 -9.60
C ALA A 30 -4.99 -5.73 -8.30
N ASP A 31 -5.16 -6.46 -7.20
CA ASP A 31 -4.40 -6.25 -5.97
C ASP A 31 -2.98 -6.82 -6.15
N LEU A 32 -1.95 -6.19 -5.57
CA LEU A 32 -0.59 -6.74 -5.62
C LEU A 32 -0.45 -7.96 -4.72
N VAL A 33 -0.83 -7.83 -3.44
CA VAL A 33 -0.80 -8.93 -2.47
C VAL A 33 -2.16 -9.09 -1.82
N ARG A 34 -2.69 -10.32 -1.91
CA ARG A 34 -3.91 -10.70 -1.21
C ARG A 34 -3.62 -11.72 -0.11
N VAL A 35 -3.90 -11.34 1.13
CA VAL A 35 -3.72 -12.20 2.31
C VAL A 35 -5.06 -12.78 2.72
N ARG A 36 -5.14 -14.10 2.85
CA ARG A 36 -6.34 -14.84 3.30
C ARG A 36 -6.04 -15.77 4.47
N GLN A 37 -5.04 -15.40 5.25
CA GLN A 37 -4.55 -16.12 6.42
C GLN A 37 -4.07 -15.12 7.47
N ILE A 38 -3.73 -15.61 8.65
CA ILE A 38 -3.27 -14.79 9.78
C ILE A 38 -1.79 -15.03 10.10
N ASP A 39 -1.08 -15.75 9.24
CA ASP A 39 0.34 -16.01 9.38
C ASP A 39 1.14 -14.72 9.09
N PRO A 40 2.31 -14.54 9.73
CA PRO A 40 3.15 -13.37 9.50
C PRO A 40 3.72 -13.36 8.07
N ALA A 41 3.93 -12.17 7.53
CA ALA A 41 4.55 -11.97 6.22
C ALA A 41 5.29 -10.63 6.20
N GLU A 42 6.32 -10.54 5.37
CA GLU A 42 7.10 -9.32 5.14
C GLU A 42 7.09 -9.02 3.64
N LEU A 43 6.68 -7.81 3.29
CA LEU A 43 6.65 -7.33 1.91
C LEU A 43 7.48 -6.05 1.81
N SER A 44 8.61 -6.13 1.12
CA SER A 44 9.51 -5.00 0.91
C SER A 44 9.53 -4.57 -0.54
N LEU A 45 9.22 -3.29 -0.79
CA LEU A 45 9.28 -2.66 -2.11
C LEU A 45 10.32 -1.54 -2.10
N ASN A 46 11.28 -1.60 -3.03
CA ASN A 46 12.33 -0.59 -3.16
C ASN A 46 12.41 -0.08 -4.61
N HIS A 47 12.31 1.25 -4.79
CA HIS A 47 12.29 1.88 -6.11
C HIS A 47 11.24 1.23 -7.02
N CYS A 48 10.00 1.12 -6.57
CA CYS A 48 8.94 0.44 -7.32
C CYS A 48 7.86 1.42 -7.79
N VAL A 49 7.41 1.26 -9.04
CA VAL A 49 6.22 1.92 -9.55
C VAL A 49 5.07 0.93 -9.54
N LEU A 50 3.95 1.33 -8.95
CA LEU A 50 2.71 0.55 -8.89
C LEU A 50 1.58 1.32 -9.57
N GLY A 51 1.02 0.75 -10.64
CA GLY A 51 -0.21 1.23 -11.27
C GLY A 51 -1.30 0.18 -11.17
N LEU A 52 -1.98 0.13 -10.03
CA LEU A 52 -2.89 -0.97 -9.69
C LEU A 52 -4.34 -0.50 -9.67
N GLY A 53 -5.20 -1.17 -10.43
CA GLY A 53 -6.65 -0.96 -10.33
C GLY A 53 -7.25 -1.45 -9.02
N GLY A 54 -6.51 -2.23 -8.23
CA GLY A 54 -6.88 -2.66 -6.89
C GLY A 54 -6.03 -1.98 -5.81
N SER A 55 -5.70 -2.75 -4.78
CA SER A 55 -4.90 -2.35 -3.63
C SER A 55 -3.47 -2.91 -3.64
N LEU A 56 -2.54 -2.26 -2.95
CA LEU A 56 -1.22 -2.87 -2.71
C LEU A 56 -1.39 -4.10 -1.80
N LEU A 57 -2.02 -3.94 -0.64
CA LEU A 57 -2.33 -5.02 0.28
C LEU A 57 -3.84 -5.14 0.49
N HIS A 58 -4.37 -6.33 0.28
CA HIS A 58 -5.74 -6.69 0.62
C HIS A 58 -5.77 -7.92 1.54
N ALA A 59 -6.03 -7.74 2.82
CA ALA A 59 -6.19 -8.83 3.77
C ALA A 59 -7.67 -9.11 4.06
N THR A 60 -8.12 -10.32 3.78
CA THR A 60 -9.46 -10.79 4.12
C THR A 60 -9.37 -11.69 5.35
N GLY A 61 -10.23 -11.45 6.34
CA GLY A 61 -10.24 -12.18 7.59
C GLY A 61 -10.66 -13.63 7.41
N ILE A 62 -10.18 -14.48 8.32
CA ILE A 62 -10.53 -15.89 8.39
C ILE A 62 -11.49 -16.17 9.55
N GLY A 63 -12.50 -17.01 9.32
CA GLY A 63 -13.38 -17.51 10.37
C GLY A 63 -12.71 -18.60 11.21
N GLY A 64 -13.42 -19.09 12.23
CA GLY A 64 -12.99 -20.21 13.06
C GLY A 64 -12.54 -19.79 14.46
N THR A 65 -11.67 -20.59 15.08
CA THR A 65 -11.21 -20.36 16.45
C THR A 65 -10.29 -19.14 16.53
N ALA A 66 -10.50 -18.31 17.55
CA ALA A 66 -9.62 -17.19 17.85
C ALA A 66 -8.14 -17.63 17.89
N PRO A 67 -7.27 -16.98 17.11
CA PRO A 67 -5.86 -17.36 17.11
C PRO A 67 -5.19 -16.94 18.42
N LYS A 68 -4.28 -17.78 18.91
CA LYS A 68 -3.51 -17.50 20.13
C LYS A 68 -2.56 -16.31 19.97
N LYS A 69 -2.04 -16.12 18.75
CA LYS A 69 -1.24 -14.96 18.33
C LYS A 69 -1.74 -14.53 16.96
N ARG A 70 -1.90 -13.23 16.77
CA ARG A 70 -2.20 -12.64 15.46
C ARG A 70 -0.88 -12.40 14.73
N GLY A 71 -0.74 -12.91 13.51
CA GLY A 71 0.40 -12.58 12.68
C GLY A 71 0.39 -11.11 12.28
N VAL A 72 1.57 -10.63 11.95
CA VAL A 72 1.81 -9.26 11.50
C VAL A 72 2.28 -9.33 10.05
N VAL A 73 1.66 -8.52 9.20
CA VAL A 73 2.17 -8.22 7.86
C VAL A 73 3.00 -6.94 7.97
N GLU A 74 4.31 -7.07 7.84
CA GLU A 74 5.23 -5.93 7.75
C GLU A 74 5.30 -5.47 6.30
N LEU A 75 5.09 -4.17 6.07
CA LEU A 75 5.19 -3.52 4.77
C LEU A 75 6.34 -2.50 4.81
N ASP A 76 7.41 -2.76 4.08
CA ASP A 76 8.54 -1.84 3.94
C ASP A 76 8.51 -1.18 2.55
N LEU A 77 8.21 0.11 2.50
CA LEU A 77 8.03 0.87 1.26
C LEU A 77 9.07 1.99 1.20
N VAL A 78 10.03 1.87 0.28
CA VAL A 78 11.11 2.86 0.13
C VAL A 78 11.18 3.28 -1.33
N HIS A 79 11.05 4.58 -1.60
CA HIS A 79 11.00 5.08 -2.98
C HIS A 79 9.92 4.38 -3.82
N VAL A 80 8.70 4.27 -3.29
CA VAL A 80 7.56 3.71 -4.03
C VAL A 80 6.75 4.85 -4.63
N THR A 81 6.42 4.77 -5.93
CA THR A 81 5.41 5.63 -6.56
C THR A 81 4.19 4.77 -6.88
N ALA A 82 3.07 5.02 -6.22
CA ALA A 82 1.87 4.20 -6.31
C ALA A 82 0.69 5.04 -6.81
N LEU A 83 0.00 4.55 -7.84
CA LEU A 83 -1.33 4.99 -8.28
C LEU A 83 -2.31 3.84 -8.04
N MET A 84 -3.29 4.05 -7.18
CA MET A 84 -4.25 3.03 -6.74
C MET A 84 -5.66 3.30 -7.26
N GLY A 85 -6.32 2.25 -7.73
CA GLY A 85 -7.75 2.21 -8.03
C GLY A 85 -8.60 2.07 -6.77
N GLU A 86 -8.08 1.33 -5.80
CA GLU A 86 -8.67 1.14 -4.47
C GLU A 86 -7.77 1.76 -3.39
N ASN A 87 -7.54 1.06 -2.27
CA ASN A 87 -6.76 1.55 -1.14
C ASN A 87 -5.29 1.14 -1.24
N LEU A 88 -4.36 1.81 -0.56
CA LEU A 88 -3.01 1.24 -0.36
C LEU A 88 -3.10 -0.04 0.49
N ILE A 89 -3.84 0.03 1.60
CA ILE A 89 -4.06 -1.10 2.51
C ILE A 89 -5.57 -1.26 2.72
N ARG A 90 -6.06 -2.48 2.48
CA ARG A 90 -7.45 -2.87 2.71
C ARG A 90 -7.52 -4.05 3.66
N LEU A 91 -8.17 -3.87 4.81
CA LEU A 91 -8.50 -4.96 5.73
C LEU A 91 -10.01 -5.20 5.75
N ASP A 92 -10.43 -6.43 5.52
CA ASP A 92 -11.84 -6.79 5.49
C ASP A 92 -12.09 -8.01 6.38
N SER A 93 -12.77 -7.79 7.51
CA SER A 93 -13.15 -8.85 8.44
C SER A 93 -14.47 -9.54 8.08
N GLY A 94 -15.16 -9.13 7.02
CA GLY A 94 -16.43 -9.69 6.60
C GLY A 94 -17.60 -9.37 7.56
N GLU A 95 -18.79 -9.86 7.21
CA GLU A 95 -20.02 -9.62 7.98
C GLU A 95 -20.08 -10.44 9.28
N GLU A 96 -19.45 -11.61 9.28
CA GLU A 96 -19.28 -12.42 10.49
C GLU A 96 -17.95 -12.08 11.16
N ARG A 97 -17.81 -12.41 12.45
CA ARG A 97 -16.57 -12.15 13.16
C ARG A 97 -15.42 -13.00 12.58
N ARG A 98 -14.51 -12.36 11.84
CA ARG A 98 -13.28 -12.99 11.32
C ARG A 98 -12.04 -12.32 11.87
N TYR A 99 -10.93 -13.04 11.81
CA TYR A 99 -9.63 -12.57 12.27
C TYR A 99 -8.79 -12.15 11.07
N VAL A 100 -8.42 -10.87 11.02
CA VAL A 100 -7.48 -10.29 10.05
C VAL A 100 -6.08 -10.18 10.69
N PRO A 101 -4.98 -10.24 9.93
CA PRO A 101 -3.67 -9.93 10.47
C PRO A 101 -3.57 -8.46 10.91
N SER A 102 -2.63 -8.14 11.79
CA SER A 102 -2.20 -6.76 11.99
C SER A 102 -1.29 -6.36 10.82
N VAL A 103 -1.26 -5.08 10.48
CA VAL A 103 -0.37 -4.51 9.47
C VAL A 103 0.51 -3.46 10.12
N ARG A 104 1.81 -3.54 9.86
CA ARG A 104 2.78 -2.52 10.24
C ARG A 104 3.41 -2.01 8.97
N ALA A 105 3.21 -0.73 8.70
CA ALA A 105 3.74 -0.08 7.51
C ALA A 105 4.90 0.84 7.90
N HIS A 106 6.04 0.58 7.29
CA HIS A 106 7.24 1.38 7.32
C HIS A 106 7.41 1.99 5.93
N SER A 107 7.23 3.31 5.81
CA SER A 107 7.26 3.96 4.50
C SER A 107 8.13 5.19 4.53
N ARG A 108 9.00 5.37 3.55
CA ARG A 108 9.73 6.62 3.35
C ARG A 108 9.94 6.96 1.88
N ASP A 109 10.13 8.25 1.64
CA ASP A 109 10.51 8.79 0.32
C ASP A 109 9.56 8.34 -0.80
N SER A 110 8.30 8.11 -0.48
CA SER A 110 7.32 7.48 -1.37
C SER A 110 6.21 8.45 -1.74
N ILE A 111 5.63 8.27 -2.93
CA ILE A 111 4.46 9.02 -3.40
C ILE A 111 3.28 8.05 -3.55
N PHE A 112 2.16 8.38 -2.91
CA PHE A 112 0.92 7.63 -3.02
C PHE A 112 -0.15 8.52 -3.65
N SER A 113 -0.80 8.02 -4.69
CA SER A 113 -1.86 8.67 -5.44
C SER A 113 -3.05 7.73 -5.61
N HIS A 114 -4.21 8.32 -5.84
CA HIS A 114 -5.46 7.62 -6.15
C HIS A 114 -6.04 8.14 -7.47
N VAL A 115 -7.00 7.41 -8.04
CA VAL A 115 -7.78 7.88 -9.22
C VAL A 115 -9.20 8.35 -8.88
N ASN A 116 -9.72 7.97 -7.71
CA ASN A 116 -11.13 8.06 -7.32
C ASN A 116 -11.34 8.57 -5.87
N ASP A 117 -10.34 9.23 -5.28
CA ASP A 117 -10.32 9.71 -3.88
C ASP A 117 -10.72 8.63 -2.87
N ARG A 118 -10.29 7.39 -3.15
CA ARG A 118 -10.43 6.28 -2.22
C ARG A 118 -9.55 6.52 -1.00
N PRO A 119 -9.97 6.13 0.22
CA PRO A 119 -9.14 6.25 1.39
C PRO A 119 -7.76 5.59 1.22
N LEU A 120 -6.70 6.16 1.79
CA LEU A 120 -5.38 5.51 1.77
C LEU A 120 -5.43 4.12 2.43
N VAL A 121 -6.09 4.02 3.59
CA VAL A 121 -6.35 2.78 4.32
C VAL A 121 -7.85 2.62 4.54
N SER A 122 -8.38 1.44 4.23
CA SER A 122 -9.77 1.07 4.52
C SER A 122 -9.82 -0.18 5.38
N MET A 123 -10.64 -0.12 6.42
CA MET A 123 -10.94 -1.26 7.28
C MET A 123 -12.45 -1.45 7.38
N ALA A 124 -12.93 -2.64 7.03
CA ALA A 124 -14.34 -2.97 7.00
C ALA A 124 -14.66 -4.28 7.72
N GLY A 125 -15.93 -4.44 8.08
CA GLY A 125 -16.50 -5.67 8.60
C GLY A 125 -16.86 -5.61 10.08
N ASN A 126 -17.13 -6.78 10.66
CA ASN A 126 -17.76 -6.93 11.96
C ASN A 126 -16.72 -7.08 13.09
N ILE A 127 -15.91 -6.04 13.26
CA ILE A 127 -14.94 -5.87 14.34
C ILE A 127 -15.19 -4.51 15.00
N ASP A 128 -14.94 -4.41 16.31
CA ASP A 128 -15.05 -3.15 17.03
C ASP A 128 -13.99 -2.12 16.58
N LEU A 129 -14.35 -0.83 16.67
CA LEU A 129 -13.52 0.27 16.16
C LEU A 129 -12.15 0.35 16.85
N GLU A 130 -12.08 0.07 18.15
CA GLU A 130 -10.85 0.11 18.93
C GLU A 130 -9.88 -1.00 18.46
N MET A 131 -10.41 -2.20 18.23
CA MET A 131 -9.66 -3.29 17.63
C MET A 131 -9.18 -2.94 16.23
N PHE A 132 -9.99 -2.30 15.37
CA PHE A 132 -9.51 -1.83 14.06
C PHE A 132 -8.33 -0.86 14.19
N ARG A 133 -8.40 0.09 15.12
CA ARG A 133 -7.29 1.01 15.38
C ARG A 133 -6.02 0.28 15.82
N GLY A 134 -6.16 -0.81 16.57
CA GLY A 134 -5.05 -1.67 16.98
C GLY A 134 -4.46 -2.55 15.88
N LEU A 135 -5.11 -2.65 14.71
CA LEU A 135 -4.64 -3.48 13.60
C LEU A 135 -3.65 -2.79 12.68
N LEU A 136 -3.55 -1.47 12.71
CA LEU A 136 -2.59 -0.71 11.91
C LEU A 136 -1.59 -0.01 12.80
N ALA A 137 -0.32 -0.11 12.43
CA ALA A 137 0.69 0.85 12.86
C ALA A 137 1.39 1.43 11.63
N TRP A 138 1.45 2.75 11.53
CA TRP A 138 2.28 3.43 10.53
C TRP A 138 3.51 4.00 11.24
N ARG A 139 4.68 3.45 10.95
CA ARG A 139 5.93 3.73 11.67
C ARG A 139 6.92 4.45 10.78
N ASN A 140 7.66 5.38 11.39
CA ASN A 140 8.83 6.03 10.79
C ASN A 140 8.54 6.59 9.38
N GLY A 141 7.36 7.18 9.23
CA GLY A 141 6.91 7.76 7.97
C GLY A 141 7.69 9.00 7.61
N GLU A 142 8.80 8.89 6.88
CA GLU A 142 9.62 10.04 6.51
C GLU A 142 9.41 10.45 5.05
N LYS A 143 9.12 11.72 4.79
CA LYS A 143 9.03 12.26 3.42
C LYS A 143 8.11 11.43 2.51
N ASN A 144 6.95 11.03 3.02
CA ASN A 144 5.89 10.47 2.18
C ASN A 144 4.99 11.58 1.65
N PHE A 145 4.59 11.46 0.41
CA PHE A 145 3.82 12.44 -0.32
C PHE A 145 2.51 11.82 -0.74
N PHE A 146 1.41 12.35 -0.23
CA PHE A 146 0.07 11.87 -0.52
C PHE A 146 -0.57 12.87 -1.50
N ASP A 147 -0.91 12.37 -2.68
CA ASP A 147 -1.41 13.17 -3.79
C ASP A 147 -2.90 13.41 -3.61
N ASP A 148 -3.20 14.48 -2.86
CA ASP A 148 -4.54 15.02 -2.65
C ASP A 148 -5.58 14.02 -2.11
N TYR A 149 -5.23 13.28 -1.06
CA TYR A 149 -6.17 12.38 -0.37
C TYR A 149 -7.11 13.18 0.54
N SER A 150 -8.43 13.00 0.42
CA SER A 150 -9.39 13.53 1.39
C SER A 150 -9.42 12.69 2.67
N VAL A 151 -9.32 11.37 2.55
CA VAL A 151 -9.41 10.43 3.66
C VAL A 151 -8.16 9.55 3.73
N PHE A 152 -7.52 9.50 4.88
CA PHE A 152 -6.34 8.66 5.12
C PHE A 152 -6.72 7.31 5.71
N TRP A 153 -7.69 7.29 6.61
CA TRP A 153 -8.12 6.06 7.26
C TRP A 153 -9.62 6.03 7.42
N TRP A 154 -10.29 5.12 6.72
CA TRP A 154 -11.71 4.85 6.85
C TRP A 154 -11.93 3.58 7.69
N LEU A 155 -12.78 3.64 8.70
CA LEU A 155 -13.00 2.58 9.69
C LEU A 155 -14.47 2.13 9.72
N GLY A 156 -14.93 1.45 8.68
CA GLY A 156 -16.25 0.83 8.63
C GLY A 156 -17.42 1.78 8.36
N SER A 157 -17.25 3.08 8.57
CA SER A 157 -18.29 4.09 8.34
C SER A 157 -17.72 5.47 7.98
N ASP A 158 -18.52 6.28 7.28
CA ASP A 158 -18.17 7.67 6.92
C ASP A 158 -18.13 8.63 8.12
N LYS A 159 -18.59 8.17 9.30
CA LYS A 159 -18.45 8.92 10.56
C LYS A 159 -17.12 8.62 11.25
N ASP A 160 -16.46 7.52 10.88
CA ASP A 160 -15.25 7.01 11.51
C ASP A 160 -14.06 7.13 10.52
N THR A 161 -13.79 8.36 10.11
CA THR A 161 -12.71 8.68 9.17
C THR A 161 -11.62 9.52 9.83
N ILE A 162 -10.38 9.34 9.38
CA ILE A 162 -9.23 10.15 9.76
C ILE A 162 -8.68 10.82 8.51
N ASP A 163 -8.54 12.14 8.56
CA ASP A 163 -7.91 12.97 7.54
C ASP A 163 -6.38 13.03 7.73
N PHE A 164 -5.68 13.83 6.92
CA PHE A 164 -4.23 13.97 7.07
C PHE A 164 -3.82 14.59 8.42
N THR A 165 -4.65 15.47 9.01
CA THR A 165 -4.35 16.11 10.30
C THR A 165 -4.36 15.08 11.41
N GLY A 166 -5.42 14.27 11.50
CA GLY A 166 -5.52 13.18 12.46
C GLY A 166 -4.45 12.11 12.22
N TRP A 167 -4.14 11.82 10.96
CA TRP A 167 -3.05 10.89 10.61
C TRP A 167 -1.70 11.37 11.16
N LYS A 168 -1.38 12.66 11.02
CA LYS A 168 -0.16 13.25 11.58
C LYS A 168 -0.14 13.21 13.10
N GLN A 169 -1.26 13.48 13.77
CA GLN A 169 -1.36 13.41 15.22
C GLN A 169 -1.09 11.99 15.73
N GLN A 170 -1.59 10.98 15.02
CA GLN A 170 -1.45 9.58 15.39
C GLN A 170 -0.01 9.07 15.20
N TRP A 171 0.64 9.41 14.08
CA TRP A 171 1.88 8.75 13.65
C TRP A 171 3.12 9.64 13.60
N SER A 172 2.97 10.96 13.68
CA SER A 172 4.05 11.94 13.57
C SER A 172 5.00 11.71 12.35
N PRO A 173 4.47 11.57 11.12
CA PRO A 173 5.29 11.26 9.95
C PRO A 173 6.14 12.48 9.54
N ALA A 174 7.44 12.44 9.83
CA ALA A 174 8.37 13.53 9.62
C ALA A 174 8.47 13.94 8.14
N GLY A 175 8.33 15.23 7.84
CA GLY A 175 8.48 15.76 6.48
C GLY A 175 7.46 15.26 5.46
N SER A 176 6.47 14.46 5.87
CA SER A 176 5.41 13.98 4.99
C SER A 176 4.36 15.08 4.74
N ARG A 177 3.78 15.12 3.54
CA ARG A 177 2.76 16.10 3.17
C ARG A 177 1.62 15.47 2.38
N ASN A 178 0.43 16.04 2.53
CA ASN A 178 -0.72 15.77 1.67
C ASN A 178 -1.00 17.04 0.86
N GLY A 179 -1.10 16.89 -0.46
CA GLY A 179 -1.35 17.97 -1.39
C GLY A 179 -1.05 17.53 -2.81
N THR A 180 -1.42 18.36 -3.78
CA THR A 180 -1.28 18.03 -5.20
C THR A 180 0.18 17.76 -5.58
N VAL A 181 0.42 16.64 -6.23
CA VAL A 181 1.70 16.32 -6.88
C VAL A 181 1.62 16.70 -8.36
N ALA A 182 2.60 17.46 -8.82
CA ALA A 182 2.67 17.87 -10.21
C ALA A 182 3.32 16.77 -11.06
N TRP A 183 2.50 16.04 -11.80
CA TRP A 183 2.94 15.04 -12.78
C TRP A 183 3.18 15.68 -14.15
N GLN A 184 4.19 15.20 -14.89
CA GLN A 184 4.53 15.74 -16.21
C GLN A 184 3.44 15.49 -17.24
N SER A 185 2.79 14.33 -17.16
CA SER A 185 1.59 14.02 -17.95
C SER A 185 0.37 14.05 -17.03
N PRO A 186 -0.72 14.74 -17.40
CA PRO A 186 -1.99 14.62 -16.68
C PRO A 186 -2.41 13.15 -16.61
N ARG A 187 -2.75 12.68 -15.42
CA ARG A 187 -3.29 11.33 -15.24
C ARG A 187 -4.77 11.33 -15.59
N ALA A 188 -5.19 10.31 -16.34
CA ALA A 188 -6.63 10.07 -16.50
C ALA A 188 -7.20 9.66 -15.13
N THR A 189 -8.36 10.21 -14.81
CA THR A 189 -9.12 9.94 -13.58
C THR A 189 -10.27 9.00 -13.87
N GLY A 190 -10.83 8.38 -12.83
CA GLY A 190 -11.99 7.51 -12.98
C GLY A 190 -11.69 6.07 -13.40
N ASP A 191 -12.76 5.34 -13.69
CA ASP A 191 -12.73 3.91 -13.95
C ASP A 191 -12.25 3.55 -15.37
N GLU A 192 -12.07 4.55 -16.25
CA GLU A 192 -11.65 4.38 -17.65
C GLU A 192 -10.12 4.27 -17.82
N LEU A 193 -9.35 4.36 -16.73
CA LEU A 193 -7.90 4.25 -16.79
C LEU A 193 -7.49 2.84 -17.27
N ALA A 194 -6.78 2.78 -18.40
CA ALA A 194 -6.21 1.54 -18.91
C ALA A 194 -4.95 1.16 -18.10
N TRP A 195 -5.16 0.54 -16.94
CA TRP A 195 -4.10 0.17 -15.98
C TRP A 195 -2.99 -0.68 -16.60
N ASP A 196 -3.34 -1.56 -17.54
CA ASP A 196 -2.41 -2.40 -18.30
C ASP A 196 -1.52 -1.62 -19.27
N ARG A 197 -1.87 -0.36 -19.58
CA ARG A 197 -1.14 0.50 -20.52
C ARG A 197 -0.25 1.55 -19.86
N LEU A 198 -0.34 1.72 -18.54
CA LEU A 198 0.47 2.68 -17.78
C LEU A 198 1.97 2.44 -17.94
N GLY A 199 2.70 3.41 -18.47
CA GLY A 199 4.15 3.38 -18.63
C GLY A 199 4.87 4.30 -17.64
N LEU A 200 6.20 4.27 -17.66
CA LEU A 200 7.02 5.08 -16.74
C LEU A 200 6.76 6.59 -16.88
N THR A 201 6.41 7.06 -18.08
CA THR A 201 6.10 8.48 -18.33
C THR A 201 4.89 8.98 -17.53
N ASP A 202 3.95 8.10 -17.19
CA ASP A 202 2.74 8.45 -16.42
C ASP A 202 3.05 8.70 -14.92
N PHE A 203 4.27 8.39 -14.50
CA PHE A 203 4.78 8.55 -13.14
C PHE A 203 5.92 9.55 -13.03
N ARG A 204 6.22 10.28 -14.10
CA ARG A 204 7.27 11.30 -14.10
C ARG A 204 6.75 12.59 -13.48
N LEU A 205 7.50 13.17 -12.55
CA LEU A 205 7.22 14.49 -11.99
C LEU A 205 7.46 15.60 -13.04
N ALA A 206 6.68 16.67 -12.99
CA ALA A 206 6.81 17.79 -13.92
C ALA A 206 8.07 18.62 -13.62
N ASP A 207 8.93 18.81 -14.64
CA ASP A 207 10.20 19.56 -14.59
C ASP A 207 10.06 20.97 -13.99
N GLU A 208 9.08 21.73 -14.46
CA GLU A 208 8.86 23.13 -14.07
C GLU A 208 7.80 23.30 -12.96
N ALA A 209 7.56 22.25 -12.17
CA ALA A 209 6.62 22.32 -11.05
C ALA A 209 7.14 23.20 -9.92
N ALA A 210 6.22 23.94 -9.28
CA ALA A 210 6.52 24.67 -8.07
C ALA A 210 7.03 23.71 -6.96
N PRO A 211 8.01 24.11 -6.11
CA PRO A 211 8.63 23.22 -5.12
C PRO A 211 7.64 22.54 -4.16
N GLU A 212 6.54 23.20 -3.83
CA GLU A 212 5.45 22.66 -3.00
C GLU A 212 4.71 21.49 -3.67
N ASN A 213 4.75 21.38 -4.99
CA ASN A 213 4.08 20.34 -5.78
C ASN A 213 5.06 19.34 -6.41
N ARG A 214 6.38 19.53 -6.24
CA ARG A 214 7.42 18.58 -6.66
C ARG A 214 8.05 17.89 -5.44
N PRO A 215 7.65 16.66 -5.10
CA PRO A 215 8.18 15.91 -3.96
C PRO A 215 9.70 15.69 -4.02
N VAL A 216 10.39 15.92 -2.90
CA VAL A 216 11.84 15.68 -2.76
C VAL A 216 12.09 14.73 -1.59
N ALA A 217 12.82 13.65 -1.86
CA ALA A 217 13.20 12.63 -0.90
C ALA A 217 14.25 13.13 0.11
N THR A 218 14.53 12.30 1.11
CA THR A 218 15.56 12.52 2.13
C THR A 218 16.97 12.63 1.55
N ASP A 219 17.25 11.93 0.45
CA ASP A 219 18.54 11.93 -0.24
C ASP A 219 18.74 13.10 -1.22
N GLY A 220 17.75 13.98 -1.34
CA GLY A 220 17.77 15.14 -2.23
C GLY A 220 17.34 14.85 -3.67
N THR A 221 17.00 13.59 -4.00
CA THR A 221 16.39 13.23 -5.29
C THR A 221 14.88 13.46 -5.30
N ASP A 222 14.24 13.27 -6.44
CA ASP A 222 12.78 13.24 -6.51
C ASP A 222 12.22 12.11 -5.63
N ALA A 223 11.19 12.39 -4.84
CA ALA A 223 10.53 11.34 -4.08
C ALA A 223 9.80 10.34 -4.98
N GLY A 224 9.56 9.15 -4.46
CA GLY A 224 9.03 8.02 -5.21
C GLY A 224 10.13 7.22 -5.91
N ALA A 225 9.71 6.38 -6.84
CA ALA A 225 10.60 5.50 -7.57
C ALA A 225 11.49 6.28 -8.55
N ASN A 226 12.78 5.93 -8.56
CA ASN A 226 13.71 6.46 -9.55
C ASN A 226 13.48 5.76 -10.88
N LEU A 227 12.78 6.43 -11.79
CA LEU A 227 12.36 5.87 -13.08
C LEU A 227 13.52 5.45 -13.99
N SER A 228 14.72 6.02 -13.79
CA SER A 228 15.92 5.64 -14.56
C SER A 228 16.49 4.27 -14.18
N LEU A 229 16.10 3.74 -13.02
CA LEU A 229 16.52 2.43 -12.54
C LEU A 229 15.58 1.30 -12.99
N LEU A 230 14.44 1.65 -13.60
CA LEU A 230 13.37 0.70 -13.93
C LEU A 230 13.56 0.13 -15.34
N PRO A 231 13.09 -1.10 -15.59
CA PRO A 231 13.14 -1.67 -16.92
C PRO A 231 12.32 -0.85 -17.92
N GLU A 232 12.81 -0.69 -19.14
CA GLU A 232 12.05 -0.07 -20.22
C GLU A 232 10.81 -0.92 -20.53
N VAL A 233 9.64 -0.27 -20.56
CA VAL A 233 8.37 -0.95 -20.83
C VAL A 233 7.89 -0.57 -22.22
N SER A 234 8.00 -1.51 -23.15
CA SER A 234 7.40 -1.37 -24.47
C SER A 234 5.88 -1.31 -24.33
N ARG A 235 5.23 -0.28 -24.88
CA ARG A 235 3.76 -0.26 -24.99
C ARG A 235 3.36 -1.42 -25.90
N VAL A 236 2.57 -2.37 -25.38
CA VAL A 236 1.99 -3.43 -26.22
C VAL A 236 1.00 -2.76 -27.15
N VAL A 237 1.37 -2.61 -28.42
CA VAL A 237 0.44 -2.20 -29.48
C VAL A 237 -0.48 -3.39 -29.72
N VAL A 238 -1.70 -3.33 -29.22
CA VAL A 238 -2.73 -4.30 -29.59
C VAL A 238 -3.05 -4.05 -31.07
N PRO A 239 -2.89 -5.04 -31.96
CA PRO A 239 -3.28 -4.89 -33.36
C PRO A 239 -4.78 -4.59 -33.42
N THR A 240 -5.17 -3.55 -34.14
CA THR A 240 -6.58 -3.29 -34.44
C THR A 240 -7.14 -4.52 -35.18
N PRO A 241 -8.32 -5.05 -34.79
CA PRO A 241 -8.95 -6.10 -35.57
C PRO A 241 -9.27 -5.56 -36.98
N GLU A 242 -8.91 -6.32 -38.01
CA GLU A 242 -9.30 -6.07 -39.41
C GLU A 242 -10.82 -6.20 -39.63
#